data_AF-A0A540VNP8-F1
#
_entry.id   AF-A0A540VNP8-F1
#
_cell.length_a   1.000
_cell.length_b   1.000
_cell.length_c   1.000
_cell.angle_alpha   90.00
_cell.angle_beta   90.00
_cell.angle_gamma   90.00
#
_symmetry.space_group_name_H-M   'P 1'
#
loop_
_entity.id
_entity.type
_entity.pdbx_description
1 polymer ?
#
loop_
_entity_poly.entity_id
_entity_poly.type
_entity_poly.pdbx_seq_one_letter_code
_entity_poly.pdbx_strand_id
1 'polypeptide(L)'
;MRAAAVGDSVNWGQGLDPRDKYIPRCVDFLREQGLADLDLTRADFHPHSGAIIGLPHHDRFPHYLGPDEVTNPSWYAQFFGEIPSATPTVLGQLRNIRDGDSVDLLFINGGPNDIGITDSAGFSAAFDAAMARIDSVAAERLPELLRTAREICPNAIIVYTGYYPALSPDSDIPFGIRLLSELNGWAPALAFLQIYWLLGELILWREHERLQDQGMAFHRRILARFREQIAAFNAEHSVELGPVLFSPSGLGARNAMWAPGEAVSPLDEDPAPRVTQIREGFCADVSRADLDESELIGTVSNQTICDIAYVAHPNVNGADRYLHELKLRLQQQYHFSLRSHLDGMVAGATSLRAVAKSYPFVLIDRLRGLTDLRWIDLVTVEYRMDDYVGPTRGGITSIAFDFGWGYQDLDYTYGRIASLELPRRRRVDDFKRLGIRFADFGNIQFNIRFDIKVNGYPLPSVFLNHEDFRQRGENRTWERNSLLAG
;
A
#
# COMPACT_ATOMS: atom_id res chain seq x y z
N MET A 1 28.53 -0.24 -3.51
CA MET A 1 27.27 -0.66 -2.87
C MET A 1 26.32 -1.12 -3.95
N ARG A 2 25.44 -2.09 -3.68
CA ARG A 2 24.53 -2.63 -4.70
C ARG A 2 23.07 -2.48 -4.25
N ALA A 3 22.25 -1.97 -5.15
CA ALA A 3 20.81 -1.91 -5.01
C ALA A 3 20.15 -2.94 -5.91
N ALA A 4 19.03 -3.50 -5.46
CA ALA A 4 18.17 -4.34 -6.26
C ALA A 4 16.70 -3.93 -6.07
N ALA A 5 15.86 -4.28 -7.04
CA ALA A 5 14.43 -4.05 -6.99
C ALA A 5 13.68 -5.29 -7.50
N VAL A 6 12.62 -5.62 -6.79
CA VAL A 6 11.61 -6.61 -7.18
C VAL A 6 10.23 -6.01 -6.89
N GLY A 7 9.19 -6.55 -7.52
CA GLY A 7 7.84 -6.09 -7.27
C GLY A 7 6.88 -6.27 -8.43
N ASP A 8 5.77 -5.58 -8.31
CA ASP A 8 4.73 -5.54 -9.33
C ASP A 8 4.85 -4.32 -10.26
N SER A 9 3.76 -4.01 -10.95
CA SER A 9 3.62 -2.87 -11.87
C SER A 9 3.95 -1.51 -11.24
N VAL A 10 3.75 -1.36 -9.93
CA VAL A 10 4.03 -0.09 -9.24
C VAL A 10 5.54 0.10 -9.10
N ASN A 11 6.27 -0.90 -8.62
CA ASN A 11 7.74 -0.84 -8.57
C ASN A 11 8.38 -0.83 -9.95
N TRP A 12 7.72 -1.43 -10.95
CA TRP A 12 8.14 -1.32 -12.34
C TRP A 12 7.98 0.11 -12.88
N GLY A 13 7.02 0.89 -12.39
CA GLY A 13 6.67 2.19 -12.95
C GLY A 13 5.92 2.06 -14.27
N GLN A 14 4.87 1.23 -14.26
CA GLN A 14 4.01 0.94 -15.42
C GLN A 14 3.54 2.20 -16.13
N GLY A 15 3.71 2.23 -17.46
CA GLY A 15 3.32 3.36 -18.29
C GLY A 15 4.23 4.58 -18.21
N LEU A 16 5.31 4.55 -17.42
CA LEU A 16 6.25 5.67 -17.35
C LEU A 16 7.48 5.43 -18.21
N ASP A 17 7.98 6.52 -18.79
CA ASP A 17 9.30 6.53 -19.41
C ASP A 17 10.38 6.12 -18.37
N PRO A 18 11.43 5.38 -18.76
CA PRO A 18 12.44 4.90 -17.82
C PRO A 18 13.08 5.97 -16.93
N ARG A 19 13.19 7.21 -17.46
CA ARG A 19 13.74 8.37 -16.75
C ARG A 19 12.86 8.91 -15.62
N ASP A 20 11.56 8.58 -15.63
CA ASP A 20 10.58 9.11 -14.69
C ASP A 20 10.27 8.11 -13.55
N LYS A 21 10.71 6.85 -13.72
CA LYS A 21 10.56 5.77 -12.72
C LYS A 21 11.26 6.13 -11.41
N TYR A 22 10.53 6.02 -10.30
CA TYR A 22 10.99 6.55 -9.01
C TYR A 22 12.15 5.75 -8.38
N ILE A 23 12.26 4.44 -8.63
CA ILE A 23 13.34 3.62 -8.04
C ILE A 23 14.72 4.01 -8.60
N PRO A 24 14.95 4.03 -9.93
CA PRO A 24 16.21 4.52 -10.48
C PRO A 24 16.55 5.95 -10.02
N ARG A 25 15.56 6.86 -10.02
CA ARG A 25 15.73 8.24 -9.55
C ARG A 25 16.08 8.33 -8.06
N CYS A 26 15.60 7.39 -7.25
CA CYS A 26 15.95 7.29 -5.84
C CYS A 26 17.42 6.87 -5.66
N VAL A 27 17.88 5.89 -6.44
CA VAL A 27 19.29 5.46 -6.44
C VAL A 27 20.21 6.60 -6.89
N ASP A 28 19.85 7.33 -7.94
CA ASP A 28 20.60 8.51 -8.39
C ASP A 28 20.68 9.59 -7.31
N PHE A 29 19.56 9.87 -6.65
CA PHE A 29 19.56 10.78 -5.51
C PHE A 29 20.50 10.32 -4.40
N LEU A 30 20.51 9.03 -4.04
CA LEU A 30 21.38 8.51 -2.99
C LEU A 30 22.86 8.63 -3.36
N ARG A 31 23.21 8.46 -4.64
CA ARG A 31 24.56 8.73 -5.16
C ARG A 31 24.95 10.19 -4.91
N GLU A 32 24.06 11.13 -5.24
CA GLU A 32 24.26 12.56 -5.00
C GLU A 32 24.39 12.89 -3.50
N GLN A 33 23.78 12.10 -2.61
CA GLN A 33 23.90 12.25 -1.14
C GLN A 33 25.19 11.63 -0.57
N GLY A 34 26.10 11.13 -1.40
CA GLY A 34 27.41 10.61 -0.97
C GLY A 34 27.54 9.09 -1.00
N LEU A 35 26.55 8.36 -1.52
CA LEU A 35 26.66 6.92 -1.83
C LEU A 35 27.10 6.73 -3.29
N ALA A 36 28.21 7.36 -3.69
CA ALA A 36 28.64 7.43 -5.09
C ALA A 36 28.80 6.06 -5.77
N ASP A 37 29.19 5.03 -5.00
CA ASP A 37 29.37 3.66 -5.49
C ASP A 37 28.10 2.81 -5.41
N LEU A 38 26.93 3.36 -5.04
CA LEU A 38 25.65 2.64 -5.07
C LEU A 38 25.23 2.43 -6.52
N ASP A 39 24.94 1.20 -6.92
CA ASP A 39 24.50 0.91 -8.28
C ASP A 39 23.26 0.03 -8.34
N LEU A 40 22.38 0.33 -9.29
CA LEU A 40 21.20 -0.45 -9.63
C LEU A 40 21.33 -0.82 -11.10
N THR A 41 21.83 -2.03 -11.35
CA THR A 41 22.02 -2.51 -12.71
C THR A 41 20.71 -3.02 -13.28
N ARG A 42 20.63 -3.17 -14.61
CA ARG A 42 19.50 -3.85 -15.26
C ARG A 42 19.32 -5.28 -14.78
N ALA A 43 20.41 -5.97 -14.43
CA ALA A 43 20.36 -7.32 -13.91
C ALA A 43 19.79 -7.39 -12.48
N ASP A 44 19.63 -6.24 -11.81
CA ASP A 44 19.10 -6.10 -10.45
C ASP A 44 17.73 -5.43 -10.41
N PHE A 45 17.16 -5.08 -11.56
CA PHE A 45 15.85 -4.44 -11.68
C PHE A 45 14.84 -5.41 -12.29
N HIS A 46 14.19 -6.18 -11.42
CA HIS A 46 13.25 -7.24 -11.78
C HIS A 46 11.73 -6.96 -11.64
N PRO A 47 11.22 -5.79 -11.19
CA PRO A 47 9.78 -5.62 -11.05
C PRO A 47 9.01 -5.93 -12.34
N HIS A 48 7.80 -6.45 -12.23
CA HIS A 48 7.01 -6.88 -13.38
C HIS A 48 5.53 -6.58 -13.22
N SER A 49 4.90 -6.05 -14.26
CA SER A 49 3.48 -5.72 -14.25
C SER A 49 2.61 -6.94 -14.00
N GLY A 50 1.60 -6.81 -13.15
CA GLY A 50 0.70 -7.90 -12.78
C GLY A 50 1.29 -8.94 -11.81
N ALA A 51 2.56 -8.84 -11.41
CA ALA A 51 3.19 -9.85 -10.56
C ALA A 51 2.44 -10.01 -9.25
N ILE A 52 2.12 -11.27 -8.91
CA ILE A 52 1.67 -11.65 -7.58
C ILE A 52 2.90 -11.91 -6.69
N ILE A 53 2.76 -11.85 -5.37
CA ILE A 53 3.78 -12.37 -4.44
C ILE A 53 4.08 -13.83 -4.81
N GLY A 54 3.01 -14.57 -5.08
CA GLY A 54 3.07 -15.94 -5.56
C GLY A 54 3.30 -16.95 -4.44
N LEU A 55 3.20 -18.23 -4.80
CA LEU A 55 3.66 -19.34 -3.98
C LEU A 55 4.88 -19.95 -4.69
N PRO A 56 5.77 -20.67 -4.01
CA PRO A 56 6.98 -21.25 -4.62
C PRO A 56 6.75 -22.09 -5.89
N HIS A 57 5.54 -22.63 -6.08
CA HIS A 57 5.19 -23.44 -7.26
C HIS A 57 4.55 -22.63 -8.40
N HIS A 58 4.19 -21.36 -8.19
CA HIS A 58 3.62 -20.48 -9.23
C HIS A 58 4.68 -19.97 -10.22
N ASP A 59 5.97 -20.06 -9.88
CA ASP A 59 7.08 -19.68 -10.78
C ASP A 59 7.35 -20.70 -11.90
N ARG A 60 6.48 -21.71 -12.06
CA ARG A 60 6.49 -22.61 -13.22
C ARG A 60 5.93 -21.88 -14.43
N PHE A 61 6.56 -20.80 -14.85
CA PHE A 61 6.28 -20.26 -16.17
C PHE A 61 6.80 -21.24 -17.21
N PRO A 62 6.00 -21.55 -18.24
CA PRO A 62 6.51 -22.30 -19.36
C PRO A 62 7.60 -21.45 -20.03
N HIS A 63 8.73 -22.08 -20.34
CA HIS A 63 10.00 -21.48 -20.78
C HIS A 63 9.94 -20.57 -22.03
N TYR A 64 8.75 -20.28 -22.60
CA TYR A 64 8.58 -19.71 -23.94
C TYR A 64 9.00 -18.25 -24.12
N LEU A 65 9.24 -17.50 -23.05
CA LEU A 65 9.77 -16.12 -23.12
C LEU A 65 11.00 -15.92 -22.25
N GLY A 66 11.78 -17.00 -22.06
CA GLY A 66 13.10 -16.87 -21.47
C GLY A 66 13.96 -15.90 -22.29
N PRO A 67 14.79 -15.05 -21.67
CA PRO A 67 15.69 -14.13 -22.37
C PRO A 67 16.64 -14.84 -23.34
N ASP A 68 16.82 -16.16 -23.20
CA ASP A 68 17.67 -16.98 -24.05
C ASP A 68 17.02 -17.41 -25.38
N GLU A 69 15.68 -17.39 -25.51
CA GLU A 69 14.96 -17.78 -26.74
C GLU A 69 14.50 -16.56 -27.58
N VAL A 70 14.45 -15.37 -26.99
CA VAL A 70 14.21 -14.12 -27.74
C VAL A 70 15.51 -13.67 -28.41
N THR A 71 15.78 -14.20 -29.59
CA THR A 71 16.88 -13.80 -30.49
C THR A 71 16.74 -12.38 -31.06
N ASN A 72 15.83 -11.56 -30.53
CA ASN A 72 15.45 -10.22 -31.02
C ASN A 72 15.71 -9.16 -29.92
N PRO A 73 15.91 -7.87 -30.25
CA PRO A 73 17.04 -7.06 -29.82
C PRO A 73 16.92 -6.56 -28.37
N SER A 74 18.03 -6.05 -27.84
CA SER A 74 18.23 -5.54 -26.46
C SER A 74 17.15 -4.60 -25.90
N TRP A 75 16.29 -4.04 -26.76
CA TRP A 75 15.15 -3.21 -26.39
C TRP A 75 13.95 -4.02 -25.87
N TYR A 76 13.70 -5.26 -26.33
CA TYR A 76 12.58 -6.08 -25.85
C TYR A 76 12.63 -6.32 -24.34
N ALA A 77 13.78 -6.75 -23.85
CA ALA A 77 13.95 -6.98 -22.42
C ALA A 77 13.90 -5.67 -21.58
N GLN A 78 13.79 -4.47 -22.17
CA GLN A 78 13.63 -3.21 -21.42
C GLN A 78 12.17 -2.93 -21.12
N PHE A 79 11.25 -3.54 -21.87
CA PHE A 79 9.81 -3.34 -21.76
C PHE A 79 9.08 -4.61 -21.33
N PHE A 80 9.77 -5.73 -21.15
CA PHE A 80 9.16 -6.97 -20.68
C PHE A 80 8.34 -6.76 -19.38
N GLY A 81 8.86 -5.96 -18.44
CA GLY A 81 8.14 -5.63 -17.21
C GLY A 81 6.87 -4.79 -17.40
N GLU A 82 6.63 -4.19 -18.58
CA GLU A 82 5.39 -3.43 -18.88
C GLU A 82 4.19 -4.34 -19.20
N ILE A 83 4.43 -5.63 -19.45
CA ILE A 83 3.41 -6.55 -19.93
C ILE A 83 2.71 -7.17 -18.73
N PRO A 84 1.39 -6.97 -18.54
CA PRO A 84 0.71 -7.53 -17.38
C PRO A 84 0.75 -9.07 -17.38
N SER A 85 1.36 -9.65 -16.35
CA SER A 85 1.36 -11.09 -16.10
C SER A 85 1.54 -11.37 -14.61
N ALA A 86 0.87 -12.40 -14.09
CA ALA A 86 1.06 -12.85 -12.71
C ALA A 86 2.51 -13.28 -12.42
N THR A 87 3.29 -13.58 -13.47
CA THR A 87 4.69 -13.99 -13.36
C THR A 87 5.65 -13.12 -14.20
N PRO A 88 6.96 -13.14 -13.90
CA PRO A 88 7.57 -13.79 -12.74
C PRO A 88 6.99 -13.25 -11.44
N THR A 89 6.67 -14.14 -10.49
CA THR A 89 6.12 -13.70 -9.19
C THR A 89 7.18 -12.90 -8.45
N VAL A 90 6.81 -12.10 -7.45
CA VAL A 90 7.81 -11.35 -6.67
C VAL A 90 8.80 -12.29 -5.97
N LEU A 91 8.34 -13.46 -5.50
CA LEU A 91 9.23 -14.51 -4.98
C LEU A 91 10.17 -15.06 -6.05
N GLY A 92 9.68 -15.26 -7.28
CA GLY A 92 10.51 -15.67 -8.41
C GLY A 92 11.55 -14.62 -8.79
N GLN A 93 11.16 -13.35 -8.82
CA GLN A 93 12.05 -12.22 -9.06
C GLN A 93 13.17 -12.14 -7.99
N LEU A 94 12.84 -12.33 -6.71
CA LEU A 94 13.84 -12.39 -5.64
C LEU A 94 14.86 -13.51 -5.86
N ARG A 95 14.41 -14.71 -6.25
CA ARG A 95 15.30 -15.85 -6.52
C ARG A 95 16.21 -15.63 -7.73
N ASN A 96 15.86 -14.68 -8.60
CA ASN A 96 16.70 -14.30 -9.74
C ASN A 96 17.81 -13.31 -9.38
N ILE A 97 17.79 -12.72 -8.18
CA ILE A 97 18.90 -11.89 -7.68
C ILE A 97 20.11 -12.80 -7.43
N ARG A 98 21.16 -12.59 -8.22
CA ARG A 98 22.45 -13.28 -8.05
C ARG A 98 23.27 -12.61 -6.95
N ASP A 99 24.03 -13.38 -6.18
CA ASP A 99 24.92 -12.87 -5.11
C ASP A 99 24.20 -11.91 -4.15
N GLY A 100 23.02 -12.31 -3.65
CA GLY A 100 22.14 -11.44 -2.86
C GLY A 100 22.74 -10.94 -1.54
N ASP A 101 23.75 -11.62 -1.00
CA ASP A 101 24.53 -11.17 0.16
C ASP A 101 25.33 -9.88 -0.11
N SER A 102 25.61 -9.56 -1.37
CA SER A 102 26.23 -8.29 -1.78
C SER A 102 25.24 -7.13 -1.94
N VAL A 103 23.93 -7.36 -1.83
CA VAL A 103 22.91 -6.32 -1.94
C VAL A 103 22.84 -5.52 -0.62
N ASP A 104 23.04 -4.21 -0.72
CA ASP A 104 22.98 -3.27 0.40
C ASP A 104 21.59 -2.62 0.56
N LEU A 105 20.84 -2.52 -0.53
CA LEU A 105 19.51 -1.89 -0.57
C LEU A 105 18.58 -2.69 -1.48
N LEU A 106 17.44 -3.14 -0.95
CA LEU A 106 16.43 -3.89 -1.70
C LEU A 106 15.10 -3.13 -1.67
N PHE A 107 14.60 -2.73 -2.84
CA PHE A 107 13.23 -2.23 -3.01
C PHE A 107 12.28 -3.39 -3.30
N ILE A 108 11.16 -3.45 -2.60
CA ILE A 108 10.20 -4.55 -2.71
C ILE A 108 8.76 -4.06 -2.57
N ASN A 109 7.84 -4.62 -3.33
CA ASN A 109 6.40 -4.59 -3.06
C ASN A 109 5.75 -5.88 -3.60
N GLY A 110 4.45 -6.01 -3.41
CA GLY A 110 3.62 -7.12 -3.89
C GLY A 110 2.30 -7.18 -3.12
N GLY A 111 1.34 -7.98 -3.57
CA GLY A 111 0.12 -8.29 -2.80
C GLY A 111 -1.20 -7.85 -3.43
N PRO A 112 -1.36 -6.63 -3.99
CA PRO A 112 -2.58 -6.21 -4.69
C PRO A 112 -3.07 -7.19 -5.76
N ASN A 113 -2.16 -7.72 -6.59
CA ASN A 113 -2.52 -8.70 -7.61
C ASN A 113 -2.93 -10.06 -6.98
N ASP A 114 -2.38 -10.44 -5.82
CA ASP A 114 -2.75 -11.65 -5.09
C ASP A 114 -4.19 -11.63 -4.57
N ILE A 115 -4.71 -10.44 -4.29
CA ILE A 115 -6.08 -10.22 -3.84
C ILE A 115 -7.07 -10.40 -5.00
N GLY A 116 -6.59 -10.25 -6.24
CA GLY A 116 -7.40 -10.21 -7.44
C GLY A 116 -8.16 -8.89 -7.52
N ILE A 117 -7.45 -7.76 -7.44
CA ILE A 117 -8.08 -6.43 -7.59
C ILE A 117 -8.88 -6.36 -8.89
N THR A 118 -8.38 -6.97 -9.95
CA THR A 118 -9.04 -7.12 -11.26
C THR A 118 -10.35 -7.91 -11.22
N ASP A 119 -10.55 -8.74 -10.21
CA ASP A 119 -11.75 -9.57 -10.02
C ASP A 119 -12.71 -9.00 -8.96
N SER A 120 -12.25 -8.04 -8.15
CA SER A 120 -12.86 -7.67 -6.86
C SER A 120 -13.91 -6.56 -6.91
N ALA A 121 -13.92 -5.78 -7.99
CA ALA A 121 -14.64 -4.51 -7.96
C ALA A 121 -16.07 -4.57 -8.53
N GLY A 122 -16.59 -5.78 -8.81
CA GLY A 122 -18.01 -6.02 -9.09
C GLY A 122 -18.80 -6.52 -7.88
N PHE A 123 -19.84 -5.78 -7.45
CA PHE A 123 -20.80 -6.15 -6.38
C PHE A 123 -20.25 -6.21 -4.94
N SER A 124 -21.13 -5.97 -3.95
CA SER A 124 -20.80 -6.00 -2.51
C SER A 124 -20.14 -7.31 -2.07
N ALA A 125 -20.58 -8.46 -2.59
CA ALA A 125 -20.01 -9.76 -2.24
C ALA A 125 -18.56 -9.95 -2.71
N ALA A 126 -18.17 -9.41 -3.88
CA ALA A 126 -16.78 -9.51 -4.34
C ALA A 126 -15.87 -8.56 -3.56
N PHE A 127 -16.37 -7.38 -3.19
CA PHE A 127 -15.64 -6.48 -2.32
C PHE A 127 -15.37 -7.12 -0.95
N ASP A 128 -16.37 -7.73 -0.33
CA ASP A 128 -16.21 -8.42 0.96
C ASP A 128 -15.20 -9.58 0.85
N ALA A 129 -15.27 -10.34 -0.24
CA ALA A 129 -14.30 -11.40 -0.54
C ALA A 129 -12.87 -10.83 -0.71
N ALA A 130 -12.72 -9.70 -1.38
CA ALA A 130 -11.44 -9.03 -1.55
C ALA A 130 -10.89 -8.49 -0.23
N MET A 131 -11.74 -7.91 0.62
CA MET A 131 -11.34 -7.47 1.97
C MET A 131 -10.86 -8.66 2.83
N ALA A 132 -11.51 -9.82 2.72
CA ALA A 132 -11.04 -11.05 3.37
C ALA A 132 -9.71 -11.56 2.76
N ARG A 133 -9.54 -11.45 1.45
CA ARG A 133 -8.27 -11.79 0.77
C ARG A 133 -7.13 -10.86 1.16
N ILE A 134 -7.38 -9.58 1.45
CA ILE A 134 -6.33 -8.69 2.00
C ILE A 134 -5.78 -9.28 3.29
N ASP A 135 -6.66 -9.74 4.18
CA ASP A 135 -6.24 -10.32 5.46
C ASP A 135 -5.44 -11.60 5.27
N SER A 136 -5.84 -12.50 4.36
CA SER A 136 -5.06 -13.73 4.10
C SER A 136 -3.73 -13.45 3.40
N VAL A 137 -3.70 -12.56 2.40
CA VAL A 137 -2.44 -12.16 1.72
C VAL A 137 -1.48 -11.51 2.71
N ALA A 138 -1.99 -10.63 3.58
CA ALA A 138 -1.18 -10.02 4.62
C ALA A 138 -0.68 -11.04 5.64
N ALA A 139 -1.53 -11.96 6.12
CA ALA A 139 -1.14 -12.91 7.16
C ALA A 139 -0.25 -14.07 6.66
N GLU A 140 -0.35 -14.43 5.38
CA GLU A 140 0.29 -15.63 4.83
C GLU A 140 1.42 -15.29 3.85
N ARG A 141 1.12 -14.47 2.82
CA ARG A 141 2.06 -14.26 1.69
C ARG A 141 3.11 -13.19 1.99
N LEU A 142 2.72 -12.09 2.63
CA LEU A 142 3.65 -11.02 2.96
C LEU A 142 4.77 -11.48 3.94
N PRO A 143 4.49 -12.22 5.03
CA PRO A 143 5.54 -12.76 5.88
C PRO A 143 6.50 -13.70 5.14
N GLU A 144 5.97 -14.55 4.25
CA GLU A 144 6.81 -15.40 3.38
C GLU A 144 7.72 -14.56 2.47
N LEU A 145 7.17 -13.50 1.88
CA LEU A 145 7.94 -12.57 1.05
C LEU A 145 9.06 -11.90 1.84
N LEU A 146 8.78 -11.36 3.02
CA LEU A 146 9.77 -10.69 3.85
C LEU A 146 10.86 -11.64 4.35
N ARG A 147 10.48 -12.85 4.77
CA ARG A 147 11.43 -13.90 5.17
C ARG A 147 12.33 -14.29 4.00
N THR A 148 11.76 -14.54 2.83
CA THR A 148 12.52 -14.92 1.62
C THR A 148 13.44 -13.80 1.16
N ALA A 149 12.96 -12.55 1.15
CA ALA A 149 13.77 -11.38 0.83
C ALA A 149 14.96 -11.26 1.78
N ARG A 150 14.74 -11.52 3.08
CA ARG A 150 15.81 -11.50 4.07
C ARG A 150 16.80 -12.66 3.93
N GLU A 151 16.32 -13.86 3.61
CA GLU A 151 17.18 -15.03 3.36
C GLU A 151 18.10 -14.80 2.15
N ILE A 152 17.57 -14.21 1.08
CA ILE A 152 18.32 -13.96 -0.17
C ILE A 152 19.24 -12.75 -0.04
N CYS A 153 18.75 -11.66 0.59
CA CYS A 153 19.48 -10.40 0.76
C CYS A 153 19.75 -10.13 2.26
N PRO A 154 20.57 -10.95 2.95
CA PRO A 154 20.74 -10.88 4.40
C PRO A 154 21.28 -9.55 4.90
N ASN A 155 22.11 -8.87 4.11
CA ASN A 155 22.77 -7.61 4.47
C ASN A 155 21.98 -6.36 4.05
N ALA A 156 20.93 -6.51 3.25
CA ALA A 156 20.23 -5.38 2.66
C ALA A 156 19.37 -4.61 3.69
N ILE A 157 19.32 -3.29 3.55
CA ILE A 157 18.18 -2.51 4.02
C ILE A 157 17.03 -2.82 3.05
N ILE A 158 15.95 -3.40 3.57
CA ILE A 158 14.78 -3.74 2.76
C ILE A 158 13.78 -2.59 2.88
N VAL A 159 13.35 -2.04 1.75
CA VAL A 159 12.35 -0.98 1.67
C VAL A 159 11.10 -1.54 0.99
N TYR A 160 10.05 -1.72 1.78
CA TYR A 160 8.74 -2.07 1.29
C TYR A 160 7.98 -0.82 0.84
N THR A 161 7.67 -0.69 -0.44
CA THR A 161 6.86 0.42 -0.98
C THR A 161 5.37 0.12 -0.86
N GLY A 162 4.64 1.02 -0.20
CA GLY A 162 3.20 0.94 0.01
C GLY A 162 2.41 1.39 -1.22
N TYR A 163 1.11 1.06 -1.24
CA TYR A 163 0.20 1.38 -2.34
C TYR A 163 -0.59 2.67 -2.10
N TYR A 164 -1.55 2.96 -2.98
CA TYR A 164 -2.33 4.18 -3.04
C TYR A 164 -3.78 3.88 -3.46
N PRO A 165 -4.73 4.80 -3.21
CA PRO A 165 -6.07 4.69 -3.75
C PRO A 165 -6.09 5.07 -5.24
N ALA A 166 -6.52 4.14 -6.10
CA ALA A 166 -6.73 4.44 -7.52
C ALA A 166 -7.96 5.36 -7.74
N LEU A 167 -9.00 5.16 -6.94
CA LEU A 167 -10.21 5.99 -6.89
C LEU A 167 -10.46 6.45 -5.46
N SER A 168 -11.10 7.61 -5.32
CA SER A 168 -11.49 8.15 -4.02
C SER A 168 -12.72 9.05 -4.12
N PRO A 169 -13.29 9.50 -2.98
CA PRO A 169 -14.40 10.46 -2.98
C PRO A 169 -14.06 11.79 -3.69
N ASP A 170 -12.78 12.14 -3.82
CA ASP A 170 -12.33 13.34 -4.52
C ASP A 170 -12.24 13.15 -6.05
N SER A 171 -12.43 11.93 -6.58
CA SER A 171 -12.35 11.63 -8.01
C SER A 171 -13.57 12.15 -8.79
N ASP A 172 -13.40 13.07 -9.73
CA ASP A 172 -14.47 13.54 -10.60
C ASP A 172 -14.48 12.80 -11.94
N ILE A 173 -15.06 11.60 -11.96
CA ILE A 173 -15.04 10.74 -13.16
C ILE A 173 -15.77 11.44 -14.32
N PRO A 174 -15.13 11.68 -15.48
CA PRO A 174 -15.74 12.44 -16.58
C PRO A 174 -17.03 11.82 -17.10
N PHE A 175 -18.05 12.65 -17.37
CA PHE A 175 -19.34 12.17 -17.91
C PHE A 175 -19.20 11.39 -19.23
N GLY A 176 -18.21 11.72 -20.08
CA GLY A 176 -17.95 10.96 -21.31
C GLY A 176 -17.47 9.53 -21.04
N ILE A 177 -16.68 9.31 -19.98
CA ILE A 177 -16.29 7.96 -19.53
C ILE A 177 -17.51 7.26 -18.91
N ARG A 178 -18.39 7.99 -18.22
CA ARG A 178 -19.69 7.48 -17.74
C ARG A 178 -20.57 7.04 -18.92
N LEU A 179 -20.76 7.88 -19.93
CA LEU A 179 -21.61 7.63 -21.10
C LEU A 179 -21.02 6.61 -22.09
N LEU A 180 -19.69 6.55 -22.26
CA LEU A 180 -19.04 5.51 -23.08
C LEU A 180 -19.18 4.13 -22.44
N SER A 181 -19.26 4.06 -21.11
CA SER A 181 -19.66 2.82 -20.42
C SER A 181 -21.12 2.42 -20.69
N GLU A 182 -21.98 3.36 -21.11
CA GLU A 182 -23.41 3.16 -21.36
C GLU A 182 -23.73 2.71 -22.81
N LEU A 183 -22.88 2.99 -23.81
CA LEU A 183 -23.31 3.00 -25.22
C LEU A 183 -22.68 1.98 -26.20
N ASN A 184 -21.60 1.26 -25.91
CA ASN A 184 -20.92 0.49 -26.98
C ASN A 184 -20.29 -0.86 -26.56
N GLY A 185 -20.55 -1.91 -27.36
CA GLY A 185 -20.05 -3.28 -27.23
C GLY A 185 -18.54 -3.48 -27.43
N TRP A 186 -17.71 -2.72 -26.71
CA TRP A 186 -16.28 -2.92 -26.55
C TRP A 186 -16.02 -3.82 -25.32
N ALA A 187 -16.53 -5.04 -25.39
CA ALA A 187 -16.49 -6.04 -24.32
C ALA A 187 -15.11 -6.33 -23.66
N PRO A 188 -13.94 -6.18 -24.32
CA PRO A 188 -12.65 -6.53 -23.73
C PRO A 188 -11.93 -5.38 -23.02
N ALA A 189 -12.01 -4.13 -23.53
CA ALA A 189 -11.58 -2.93 -22.80
C ALA A 189 -12.38 -2.76 -21.51
N LEU A 190 -13.67 -3.06 -21.65
CA LEU A 190 -14.58 -3.15 -20.56
C LEU A 190 -14.32 -4.37 -19.68
N ALA A 191 -13.50 -5.38 -19.98
CA ALA A 191 -13.23 -6.47 -19.01
C ALA A 191 -12.40 -5.96 -17.80
N PHE A 192 -11.46 -5.04 -18.04
CA PHE A 192 -10.73 -4.33 -16.98
C PHE A 192 -11.60 -3.31 -16.24
N LEU A 193 -12.71 -2.86 -16.86
CA LEU A 193 -13.73 -1.97 -16.29
C LEU A 193 -15.07 -2.67 -15.97
N GLN A 194 -15.20 -4.00 -16.14
CA GLN A 194 -16.48 -4.77 -16.07
C GLN A 194 -16.86 -5.09 -14.64
N ILE A 195 -15.88 -4.92 -13.77
CA ILE A 195 -16.01 -4.51 -12.39
C ILE A 195 -17.16 -3.49 -12.15
N TYR A 196 -17.45 -2.54 -13.05
CA TYR A 196 -18.41 -1.46 -12.80
C TYR A 196 -19.83 -1.68 -13.39
N TRP A 197 -20.15 -2.87 -13.91
CA TRP A 197 -21.08 -2.98 -15.05
C TRP A 197 -22.58 -3.28 -14.81
N LEU A 198 -23.13 -3.53 -13.61
CA LEU A 198 -24.55 -3.97 -13.53
C LEU A 198 -25.43 -3.25 -12.50
N LEU A 199 -25.95 -2.07 -12.89
CA LEU A 199 -27.40 -1.70 -12.98
C LEU A 199 -27.71 -0.21 -12.68
N GLY A 200 -28.21 0.52 -13.68
CA GLY A 200 -29.37 1.45 -13.58
C GLY A 200 -29.14 2.92 -13.20
N GLU A 201 -29.59 3.84 -14.06
CA GLU A 201 -29.43 5.32 -14.00
C GLU A 201 -29.90 6.08 -12.74
N LEU A 202 -30.53 5.43 -11.75
CA LEU A 202 -30.80 6.04 -10.43
C LEU A 202 -30.04 5.36 -9.29
N ILE A 203 -29.48 4.18 -9.57
CA ILE A 203 -28.67 3.35 -8.68
C ILE A 203 -27.18 3.75 -8.84
N LEU A 204 -26.77 4.20 -10.03
CA LEU A 204 -25.37 4.53 -10.34
C LEU A 204 -24.77 5.69 -9.54
N TRP A 205 -25.53 6.70 -9.11
CA TRP A 205 -24.97 7.75 -8.23
C TRP A 205 -24.58 7.21 -6.86
N ARG A 206 -25.43 6.36 -6.27
CA ARG A 206 -25.11 5.68 -4.99
C ARG A 206 -24.00 4.66 -5.16
N GLU A 207 -23.97 3.96 -6.28
CA GLU A 207 -22.89 3.03 -6.58
C GLU A 207 -21.56 3.77 -6.81
N HIS A 208 -21.56 4.95 -7.43
CA HIS A 208 -20.36 5.76 -7.62
C HIS A 208 -19.71 6.19 -6.30
N GLU A 209 -20.49 6.81 -5.41
CA GLU A 209 -20.03 7.17 -4.06
C GLU A 209 -19.52 5.90 -3.33
N ARG A 210 -20.25 4.79 -3.47
CA ARG A 210 -19.84 3.49 -2.90
C ARG A 210 -18.50 3.00 -3.45
N LEU A 211 -18.23 3.12 -4.74
CA LEU A 211 -16.99 2.63 -5.36
C LEU A 211 -15.78 3.49 -4.96
N GLN A 212 -15.97 4.80 -4.87
CA GLN A 212 -14.98 5.74 -4.33
C GLN A 212 -14.64 5.44 -2.88
N ASP A 213 -15.66 5.22 -2.04
CA ASP A 213 -15.51 4.82 -0.65
C ASP A 213 -14.83 3.44 -0.52
N GLN A 214 -15.20 2.49 -1.38
CA GLN A 214 -14.59 1.16 -1.46
C GLN A 214 -13.12 1.22 -1.85
N GLY A 215 -12.74 2.06 -2.81
CA GLY A 215 -11.34 2.29 -3.19
C GLY A 215 -10.50 2.77 -2.01
N MET A 216 -11.02 3.74 -1.25
CA MET A 216 -10.37 4.22 -0.03
C MET A 216 -10.33 3.17 1.08
N ALA A 217 -11.42 2.43 1.29
CA ALA A 217 -11.49 1.37 2.30
C ALA A 217 -10.50 0.24 1.99
N PHE A 218 -10.39 -0.14 0.71
CA PHE A 218 -9.43 -1.12 0.22
C PHE A 218 -7.98 -0.68 0.47
N HIS A 219 -7.62 0.54 0.02
CA HIS A 219 -6.30 1.13 0.23
C HIS A 219 -5.91 1.14 1.71
N ARG A 220 -6.80 1.66 2.56
CA ARG A 220 -6.60 1.74 4.01
C ARG A 220 -6.41 0.38 4.66
N ARG A 221 -7.17 -0.62 4.21
CA ARG A 221 -7.08 -1.99 4.72
C ARG A 221 -5.74 -2.64 4.37
N ILE A 222 -5.30 -2.53 3.11
CA ILE A 222 -3.96 -2.99 2.69
C ILE A 222 -2.89 -2.28 3.51
N LEU A 223 -2.94 -0.95 3.56
CA LEU A 223 -1.96 -0.13 4.26
C LEU A 223 -1.85 -0.55 5.74
N ALA A 224 -2.98 -0.71 6.43
CA ALA A 224 -3.02 -1.14 7.82
C ALA A 224 -2.47 -2.56 8.02
N ARG A 225 -2.94 -3.52 7.23
CA ARG A 225 -2.53 -4.93 7.40
C ARG A 225 -1.08 -5.17 6.99
N PHE A 226 -0.60 -4.55 5.92
CA PHE A 226 0.78 -4.74 5.49
C PHE A 226 1.75 -4.09 6.48
N ARG A 227 1.43 -2.89 6.98
CA ARG A 227 2.25 -2.27 8.04
C ARG A 227 2.28 -3.09 9.32
N GLU A 228 1.15 -3.65 9.73
CA GLU A 228 1.08 -4.55 10.89
C GLU A 228 2.03 -5.75 10.72
N GLN A 229 2.04 -6.37 9.56
CA GLN A 229 2.87 -7.55 9.29
C GLN A 229 4.35 -7.21 9.17
N ILE A 230 4.69 -6.06 8.60
CA ILE A 230 6.07 -5.56 8.59
C ILE A 230 6.56 -5.22 10.01
N ALA A 231 5.70 -4.61 10.83
CA ALA A 231 6.01 -4.33 12.23
C ALA A 231 6.22 -5.62 13.03
N ALA A 232 5.37 -6.63 12.83
CA ALA A 232 5.52 -7.96 13.44
C ALA A 232 6.81 -8.64 12.99
N PHE A 233 7.08 -8.67 11.67
CA PHE A 233 8.31 -9.23 11.12
C PHE A 233 9.56 -8.57 11.72
N ASN A 234 9.56 -7.24 11.81
CA ASN A 234 10.63 -6.49 12.45
C ASN A 234 10.76 -6.84 13.95
N ALA A 235 9.66 -6.95 14.69
CA ALA A 235 9.72 -7.35 16.10
C ALA A 235 10.36 -8.73 16.29
N GLU A 236 10.10 -9.67 15.38
CA GLU A 236 10.61 -11.05 15.46
C GLU A 236 12.07 -11.20 14.98
N HIS A 237 12.49 -10.46 13.95
CA HIS A 237 13.77 -10.69 13.23
C HIS A 237 14.81 -9.57 13.39
N SER A 238 14.49 -8.46 14.07
CA SER A 238 15.32 -7.25 14.09
C SER A 238 16.60 -7.32 14.92
N VAL A 239 16.90 -8.44 15.59
CA VAL A 239 18.19 -8.57 16.26
C VAL A 239 19.28 -8.54 15.18
N GLU A 240 19.51 -9.52 14.33
CA GLU A 240 20.78 -9.50 13.57
C GLU A 240 20.77 -8.79 12.21
N LEU A 241 19.59 -8.59 11.60
CA LEU A 241 19.51 -8.49 10.14
C LEU A 241 19.13 -7.11 9.57
N GLY A 242 18.83 -6.11 10.41
CA GLY A 242 18.40 -4.77 9.98
C GLY A 242 16.90 -4.69 9.65
N PRO A 243 16.25 -3.52 9.84
CA PRO A 243 14.79 -3.40 9.73
C PRO A 243 14.32 -3.43 8.27
N VAL A 244 13.12 -3.95 8.06
CA VAL A 244 12.30 -3.67 6.88
C VAL A 244 11.65 -2.31 7.08
N LEU A 245 11.88 -1.38 6.15
CA LEU A 245 11.34 -0.03 6.19
C LEU A 245 10.08 0.03 5.34
N PHE A 246 8.98 0.48 5.92
CA PHE A 246 7.80 0.79 5.13
C PHE A 246 7.90 2.21 4.58
N SER A 247 7.81 2.37 3.26
CA SER A 247 7.70 3.66 2.60
C SER A 247 6.27 3.81 2.05
N PRO A 248 5.42 4.68 2.63
CA PRO A 248 4.12 4.96 2.02
C PRO A 248 4.29 5.56 0.62
N SER A 249 3.25 5.48 -0.21
CA SER A 249 3.22 6.10 -1.54
C SER A 249 3.20 7.63 -1.49
N GLY A 250 2.69 8.19 -0.39
CA GLY A 250 2.45 9.64 -0.26
C GLY A 250 1.25 10.12 -1.05
N LEU A 251 0.42 9.21 -1.56
CA LEU A 251 -0.77 9.47 -2.34
C LEU A 251 -2.03 9.18 -1.50
N GLY A 252 -2.92 10.18 -1.41
CA GLY A 252 -4.21 10.04 -0.74
C GLY A 252 -5.39 10.30 -1.69
N ALA A 253 -6.58 10.54 -1.13
CA ALA A 253 -7.80 10.77 -1.90
C ALA A 253 -7.63 11.83 -3.01
N ARG A 254 -7.05 12.98 -2.66
CA ARG A 254 -6.77 14.08 -3.60
C ARG A 254 -5.83 13.73 -4.76
N ASN A 255 -5.14 12.60 -4.70
CA ASN A 255 -4.17 12.16 -5.69
C ASN A 255 -4.64 10.98 -6.54
N ALA A 256 -5.83 10.45 -6.29
CA ALA A 256 -6.44 9.40 -7.09
C ALA A 256 -6.71 9.86 -8.54
N MET A 257 -7.10 8.92 -9.42
CA MET A 257 -7.51 9.25 -10.79
C MET A 257 -8.65 10.26 -10.77
N TRP A 258 -8.59 11.24 -11.67
CA TRP A 258 -9.56 12.32 -11.81
C TRP A 258 -9.77 13.19 -10.56
N ALA A 259 -8.87 13.13 -9.58
CA ALA A 259 -8.91 14.00 -8.41
C ALA A 259 -8.18 15.33 -8.67
N PRO A 260 -8.45 16.42 -7.90
CA PRO A 260 -7.85 17.74 -8.17
C PRO A 260 -6.31 17.82 -8.13
N GLY A 261 -5.66 16.84 -7.49
CA GLY A 261 -4.20 16.72 -7.42
C GLY A 261 -3.72 15.39 -8.01
N GLU A 262 -4.35 14.97 -9.10
CA GLU A 262 -4.14 13.68 -9.76
C GLU A 262 -2.65 13.31 -9.86
N ALA A 263 -2.36 12.12 -9.35
CA ALA A 263 -1.05 11.51 -9.39
C ALA A 263 -1.13 10.04 -9.86
N VAL A 264 -2.30 9.62 -10.33
CA VAL A 264 -2.60 8.29 -10.83
C VAL A 264 -3.20 8.45 -12.20
N SER A 265 -2.64 7.77 -13.20
CA SER A 265 -2.98 7.91 -14.61
C SER A 265 -4.44 7.49 -14.85
N PRO A 266 -5.29 8.38 -15.36
CA PRO A 266 -6.65 8.06 -15.75
C PRO A 266 -6.68 7.41 -17.14
N LEU A 267 -7.86 7.02 -17.60
CA LEU A 267 -8.02 6.40 -18.93
C LEU A 267 -7.85 7.40 -20.09
N ASP A 268 -8.11 8.68 -19.86
CA ASP A 268 -8.10 9.75 -20.85
C ASP A 268 -6.76 10.49 -20.97
N GLU A 269 -5.77 10.13 -20.15
CA GLU A 269 -4.43 10.73 -20.18
C GLU A 269 -3.33 9.64 -20.07
N ASP A 270 -2.75 9.30 -21.22
CA ASP A 270 -1.57 8.43 -21.27
C ASP A 270 -0.31 9.22 -20.87
N PRO A 271 0.36 8.85 -19.76
CA PRO A 271 1.52 9.60 -19.26
C PRO A 271 2.75 9.45 -20.17
N ALA A 272 2.84 8.39 -20.99
CA ALA A 272 3.93 8.18 -21.92
C ALA A 272 3.46 7.38 -23.15
N PRO A 273 2.85 8.03 -24.16
CA PRO A 273 2.29 7.36 -25.34
C PRO A 273 3.27 6.47 -26.09
N ARG A 274 4.57 6.80 -26.04
CA ARG A 274 5.64 5.98 -26.62
C ARG A 274 5.76 4.62 -25.91
N VAL A 275 5.68 4.59 -24.58
CA VAL A 275 5.75 3.35 -23.79
C VAL A 275 4.54 2.47 -24.10
N THR A 276 3.35 3.08 -24.16
CA THR A 276 2.11 2.40 -24.57
C THR A 276 2.23 1.81 -25.97
N GLN A 277 2.68 2.58 -26.96
CA GLN A 277 2.87 2.07 -28.33
C GLN A 277 3.82 0.86 -28.40
N ILE A 278 4.90 0.86 -27.62
CA ILE A 278 5.84 -0.26 -27.55
C ILE A 278 5.16 -1.49 -26.92
N ARG A 279 4.41 -1.28 -25.83
CA ARG A 279 3.66 -2.32 -25.13
C ARG A 279 2.57 -2.94 -26.03
N GLU A 280 1.81 -2.11 -26.74
CA GLU A 280 0.80 -2.56 -27.72
C GLU A 280 1.42 -3.46 -28.79
N GLY A 281 2.57 -3.05 -29.35
CA GLY A 281 3.32 -3.86 -30.32
C GLY A 281 3.74 -5.21 -29.76
N PHE A 282 4.21 -5.23 -28.51
CA PHE A 282 4.60 -6.48 -27.84
C PHE A 282 3.40 -7.41 -27.61
N CYS A 283 2.29 -6.89 -27.10
CA CYS A 283 1.09 -7.68 -26.84
C CYS A 283 0.46 -8.21 -28.13
N ALA A 284 0.54 -7.44 -29.23
CA ALA A 284 0.13 -7.91 -30.55
C ALA A 284 1.01 -9.07 -31.08
N ASP A 285 2.30 -9.09 -30.74
CA ASP A 285 3.21 -10.17 -31.11
C ASP A 285 2.96 -11.43 -30.27
N VAL A 286 2.76 -11.30 -28.96
CA VAL A 286 2.46 -12.43 -28.06
C VAL A 286 1.12 -13.06 -28.38
N SER A 287 0.07 -12.27 -28.59
CA SER A 287 -1.28 -12.78 -28.91
C SER A 287 -1.35 -13.55 -30.23
N ARG A 288 -0.40 -13.34 -31.15
CA ARG A 288 -0.30 -14.08 -32.42
C ARG A 288 0.43 -15.41 -32.29
N ALA A 289 1.28 -15.58 -31.28
CA ALA A 289 2.09 -16.79 -31.12
C ALA A 289 1.31 -17.95 -30.47
N ASP A 290 0.18 -17.66 -29.80
CA ASP A 290 -0.39 -18.57 -28.79
C ASP A 290 -1.85 -19.04 -29.01
N LEU A 291 -2.46 -18.89 -30.20
CA LEU A 291 -3.89 -19.25 -30.35
C LEU A 291 -4.19 -20.54 -31.11
N ASP A 292 -4.73 -21.51 -30.36
CA ASP A 292 -5.81 -22.40 -30.80
C ASP A 292 -7.14 -21.61 -30.76
N GLU A 293 -8.01 -21.75 -31.77
CA GLU A 293 -9.18 -20.87 -32.03
C GLU A 293 -10.20 -20.81 -30.85
N SER A 294 -10.13 -21.75 -29.90
CA SER A 294 -11.07 -21.85 -28.78
C SER A 294 -10.78 -20.92 -27.58
N GLU A 295 -9.61 -20.29 -27.51
CA GLU A 295 -9.23 -19.33 -26.44
C GLU A 295 -9.44 -17.86 -26.84
N LEU A 296 -9.96 -17.60 -28.04
CA LEU A 296 -10.04 -16.26 -28.63
C LEU A 296 -10.70 -15.20 -27.74
N ILE A 297 -11.71 -15.59 -26.95
CA ILE A 297 -12.47 -14.68 -26.06
C ILE A 297 -11.61 -14.16 -24.89
N GLY A 298 -10.63 -14.94 -24.41
CA GLY A 298 -9.66 -14.50 -23.40
C GLY A 298 -8.55 -13.61 -23.97
N THR A 299 -8.20 -13.78 -25.25
CA THR A 299 -7.14 -12.98 -25.89
C THR A 299 -7.54 -11.54 -26.16
N VAL A 300 -8.80 -11.27 -26.52
CA VAL A 300 -9.21 -9.88 -26.74
C VAL A 300 -9.20 -9.10 -25.43
N SER A 301 -9.58 -9.72 -24.30
CA SER A 301 -9.44 -9.08 -22.98
C SER A 301 -7.98 -8.87 -22.61
N ASN A 302 -7.10 -9.83 -22.90
CA ASN A 302 -5.68 -9.70 -22.58
C ASN A 302 -4.99 -8.59 -23.38
N GLN A 303 -5.34 -8.42 -24.66
CA GLN A 303 -4.80 -7.33 -25.47
C GLN A 303 -5.24 -5.98 -24.91
N THR A 304 -6.53 -5.79 -24.62
CA THR A 304 -6.95 -4.47 -24.14
C THR A 304 -6.43 -4.16 -22.74
N ILE A 305 -6.40 -5.15 -21.84
CA ILE A 305 -5.75 -5.01 -20.53
C ILE A 305 -4.30 -4.56 -20.70
N CYS A 306 -3.59 -5.13 -21.67
CA CYS A 306 -2.25 -4.70 -22.00
C CYS A 306 -2.21 -3.26 -22.54
N ASP A 307 -3.08 -2.88 -23.47
CA ASP A 307 -3.08 -1.54 -24.07
C ASP A 307 -3.25 -0.45 -23.00
N ILE A 308 -4.20 -0.63 -22.08
CA ILE A 308 -4.51 0.33 -21.01
C ILE A 308 -3.82 0.02 -19.68
N ALA A 309 -2.77 -0.81 -19.67
CA ALA A 309 -2.12 -1.25 -18.44
C ALA A 309 -1.55 -0.10 -17.59
N TYR A 310 -1.35 1.10 -18.15
CA TYR A 310 -0.93 2.30 -17.42
C TYR A 310 -2.04 2.90 -16.53
N VAL A 311 -3.31 2.60 -16.83
CA VAL A 311 -4.45 3.15 -16.08
C VAL A 311 -4.39 2.65 -14.63
N ALA A 312 -4.77 3.52 -13.69
CA ALA A 312 -4.67 3.28 -12.26
C ALA A 312 -3.23 3.11 -11.72
N HIS A 313 -2.19 3.39 -12.53
CA HIS A 313 -0.79 3.41 -12.11
C HIS A 313 -0.31 4.84 -11.81
N PRO A 314 0.77 5.04 -11.03
CA PRO A 314 1.27 6.38 -10.76
C PRO A 314 1.70 7.06 -12.07
N ASN A 315 1.20 8.26 -12.33
CA ASN A 315 1.72 9.10 -13.42
C ASN A 315 3.06 9.75 -12.99
N VAL A 316 3.61 10.68 -13.77
CA VAL A 316 4.87 11.37 -13.42
C VAL A 316 4.79 12.05 -12.05
N ASN A 317 3.66 12.71 -11.73
CA ASN A 317 3.44 13.31 -10.41
C ASN A 317 3.37 12.25 -9.31
N GLY A 318 2.77 11.10 -9.59
CA GLY A 318 2.74 9.95 -8.68
C GLY A 318 4.14 9.42 -8.38
N ALA A 319 4.95 9.21 -9.41
CA ALA A 319 6.35 8.80 -9.25
C ALA A 319 7.17 9.82 -8.44
N ASP A 320 6.92 11.12 -8.62
CA ASP A 320 7.54 12.17 -7.81
C ASP A 320 7.17 12.08 -6.32
N ARG A 321 5.92 11.69 -6.00
CA ARG A 321 5.47 11.49 -4.62
C ARG A 321 6.11 10.26 -3.98
N TYR A 322 6.18 9.14 -4.70
CA TYR A 322 6.94 7.97 -4.26
C TYR A 322 8.40 8.30 -4.00
N LEU A 323 9.04 9.00 -4.94
CA LEU A 323 10.42 9.45 -4.80
C LEU A 323 10.57 10.33 -3.56
N HIS A 324 9.66 11.28 -3.33
CA HIS A 324 9.69 12.13 -2.14
C HIS A 324 9.64 11.31 -0.84
N GLU A 325 8.69 10.38 -0.71
CA GLU A 325 8.54 9.57 0.50
C GLU A 325 9.75 8.66 0.73
N LEU A 326 10.32 8.08 -0.33
CA LEU A 326 11.54 7.28 -0.29
C LEU A 326 12.75 8.10 0.15
N LYS A 327 12.94 9.30 -0.41
CA LYS A 327 14.00 10.23 0.01
C LYS A 327 13.92 10.50 1.51
N LEU A 328 12.72 10.83 2.00
CA LEU A 328 12.51 11.08 3.43
C LEU A 328 12.86 9.86 4.29
N ARG A 329 12.47 8.65 3.89
CA ARG A 329 12.76 7.41 4.65
C ARG A 329 14.25 7.08 4.65
N LEU A 330 14.88 7.11 3.48
CA LEU A 330 16.26 6.67 3.31
C LEU A 330 17.26 7.68 3.86
N GLN A 331 16.98 9.00 3.75
CA GLN A 331 17.80 10.01 4.42
C GLN A 331 17.80 9.84 5.94
N GLN A 332 16.67 9.46 6.54
CA GLN A 332 16.59 9.22 8.00
C GLN A 332 17.45 8.03 8.42
N GLN A 333 17.51 6.98 7.60
CA GLN A 333 18.43 5.86 7.83
C GLN A 333 19.88 6.25 7.65
N TYR A 334 20.18 6.96 6.57
CA TYR A 334 21.54 7.29 6.20
C TYR A 334 22.18 8.23 7.21
N HIS A 335 21.43 9.23 7.68
CA HIS A 335 21.85 10.17 8.72
C HIS A 335 21.44 9.71 10.13
N PHE A 336 21.30 8.40 10.35
CA PHE A 336 20.90 7.88 11.65
C PHE A 336 21.91 8.25 12.74
N SER A 337 21.47 9.09 13.66
CA SER A 337 22.15 9.35 14.93
C SER A 337 21.24 8.92 16.08
N LEU A 338 21.72 8.00 16.91
CA LEU A 338 20.96 7.53 18.07
C LEU A 338 20.51 8.70 18.94
N ARG A 339 21.43 9.61 19.28
CA ARG A 339 21.13 10.75 20.15
C ARG A 339 20.05 11.65 19.55
N SER A 340 20.15 11.98 18.25
CA SER A 340 19.15 12.80 17.57
C SER A 340 17.79 12.09 17.48
N HIS A 341 17.78 10.77 17.31
CA HIS A 341 16.54 10.00 17.28
C HIS A 341 15.87 9.93 18.65
N LEU A 342 16.61 9.61 19.71
CA LEU A 342 16.07 9.56 21.07
C LEU A 342 15.53 10.92 21.51
N ASP A 343 16.29 12.00 21.30
CA ASP A 343 15.87 13.37 21.61
C ASP A 343 14.65 13.80 20.78
N GLY A 344 14.60 13.37 19.51
CA GLY A 344 13.48 13.61 18.62
C GLY A 344 12.20 12.85 18.99
N MET A 345 12.29 11.77 19.77
CA MET A 345 11.15 11.00 20.29
C MET A 345 10.71 11.48 21.67
N VAL A 346 11.66 11.73 22.57
CA VAL A 346 11.42 12.29 23.91
C VAL A 346 12.47 13.34 24.15
N ALA A 347 12.06 14.60 24.29
CA ALA A 347 12.98 15.71 24.53
C ALA A 347 13.91 15.40 25.72
N GLY A 348 15.23 15.44 25.49
CA GLY A 348 16.25 15.15 26.49
C GLY A 348 16.49 13.67 26.78
N ALA A 349 15.86 12.73 26.06
CA ALA A 349 16.13 11.31 26.26
C ALA A 349 17.53 10.92 25.80
N THR A 350 18.27 10.30 26.72
CA THR A 350 19.64 9.83 26.51
C THR A 350 19.74 8.31 26.36
N SER A 351 18.63 7.58 26.52
CA SER A 351 18.60 6.12 26.42
C SER A 351 17.29 5.59 25.84
N LEU A 352 17.35 4.39 25.24
CA LEU A 352 16.18 3.63 24.83
C LEU A 352 15.19 3.41 25.99
N ARG A 353 15.69 3.18 27.20
CA ARG A 353 14.83 2.99 28.39
C ARG A 353 14.00 4.24 28.70
N ALA A 354 14.56 5.45 28.51
CA ALA A 354 13.81 6.69 28.69
C ALA A 354 12.69 6.82 27.64
N VAL A 355 12.98 6.45 26.39
CA VAL A 355 11.99 6.42 25.31
C VAL A 355 10.92 5.35 25.57
N ALA A 356 11.31 4.11 25.91
CA ALA A 356 10.39 3.01 26.20
C ALA A 356 9.48 3.31 27.40
N LYS A 357 9.96 4.07 28.40
CA LYS A 357 9.11 4.55 29.50
C LYS A 357 8.02 5.52 29.01
N SER A 358 8.33 6.36 28.03
CA SER A 358 7.36 7.27 27.40
C SER A 358 6.57 6.62 26.28
N TYR A 359 7.00 5.47 25.74
CA TYR A 359 6.38 4.81 24.60
C TYR A 359 6.57 3.29 24.73
N PRO A 360 5.72 2.58 25.50
CA PRO A 360 5.89 1.17 25.81
C PRO A 360 5.74 0.25 24.60
N PHE A 361 5.24 0.77 23.47
CA PHE A 361 5.21 0.07 22.18
C PHE A 361 6.57 0.06 21.47
N VAL A 362 7.54 0.83 21.94
CA VAL A 362 8.94 0.75 21.51
C VAL A 362 9.56 -0.48 22.19
N LEU A 363 9.06 -1.67 21.87
CA LEU A 363 9.74 -2.95 22.10
C LEU A 363 10.82 -3.15 21.04
N ILE A 364 11.62 -2.10 20.81
CA ILE A 364 12.68 -2.17 19.81
C ILE A 364 13.98 -2.43 20.53
N ASP A 365 14.42 -3.68 20.43
CA ASP A 365 15.68 -4.15 21.01
C ASP A 365 16.92 -3.57 20.29
N ARG A 366 16.72 -2.84 19.17
CA ARG A 366 17.79 -2.17 18.40
C ARG A 366 17.49 -0.75 17.92
N LEU A 367 18.52 0.07 17.93
CA LEU A 367 18.48 1.51 17.63
C LEU A 367 17.90 1.87 16.26
N ARG A 368 18.13 1.04 15.23
CA ARG A 368 17.70 1.36 13.85
C ARG A 368 16.21 1.18 13.61
N GLY A 369 15.49 0.37 14.39
CA GLY A 369 14.03 0.32 14.28
C GLY A 369 13.34 1.62 14.73
N LEU A 370 14.02 2.44 15.55
CA LEU A 370 13.48 3.71 16.05
C LEU A 370 13.16 4.72 14.94
N THR A 371 13.83 4.63 13.80
CA THR A 371 13.60 5.54 12.67
C THR A 371 12.15 5.47 12.18
N ASP A 372 11.56 4.26 12.17
CA ASP A 372 10.18 4.08 11.71
C ASP A 372 9.17 4.51 12.78
N LEU A 373 9.59 4.60 14.05
CA LEU A 373 8.75 5.07 15.16
C LEU A 373 8.89 6.55 15.46
N ARG A 374 9.91 7.23 14.93
CA ARG A 374 10.08 8.68 15.12
C ARG A 374 8.93 9.48 14.50
N TRP A 375 8.40 8.98 13.38
CA TRP A 375 7.35 9.62 12.60
C TRP A 375 6.15 8.70 12.52
N ILE A 376 4.97 9.23 12.79
CA ILE A 376 3.68 8.54 12.66
C ILE A 376 3.10 8.91 11.30
N ASP A 377 2.82 7.87 10.51
CA ASP A 377 2.16 8.01 9.20
C ASP A 377 0.79 7.36 9.20
N LEU A 378 0.63 6.31 10.01
CA LEU A 378 -0.61 5.56 10.11
C LEU A 378 -0.95 5.32 11.58
N VAL A 379 -2.19 5.62 11.93
CA VAL A 379 -2.82 5.11 13.15
C VAL A 379 -3.97 4.20 12.75
N THR A 380 -3.97 2.97 13.25
CA THR A 380 -5.08 2.04 13.08
C THR A 380 -5.73 1.81 14.43
N VAL A 381 -7.06 1.85 14.47
CA VAL A 381 -7.85 1.51 15.64
C VAL A 381 -8.81 0.40 15.26
N GLU A 382 -8.55 -0.80 15.76
CA GLU A 382 -9.55 -1.87 15.78
C GLU A 382 -10.32 -1.75 17.09
N TYR A 383 -11.64 -1.92 17.06
CA TYR A 383 -12.42 -1.89 18.29
C TYR A 383 -13.37 -3.08 18.38
N ARG A 384 -13.67 -3.51 19.60
CA ARG A 384 -14.59 -4.60 19.87
C ARG A 384 -15.53 -4.17 20.97
N MET A 385 -16.82 -4.14 20.65
CA MET A 385 -17.85 -3.89 21.66
C MET A 385 -18.38 -5.24 22.15
N ASP A 386 -18.23 -5.46 23.44
CA ASP A 386 -18.77 -6.59 24.18
C ASP A 386 -20.00 -6.09 24.97
N ASP A 387 -20.99 -6.97 25.18
CA ASP A 387 -22.16 -6.73 26.04
C ASP A 387 -23.00 -5.49 25.69
N TYR A 388 -23.40 -5.35 24.43
CA TYR A 388 -24.34 -4.30 24.02
C TYR A 388 -25.76 -4.62 24.52
N VAL A 389 -26.27 -3.78 25.44
CA VAL A 389 -27.66 -3.85 25.92
C VAL A 389 -28.34 -2.50 25.67
N GLY A 390 -29.18 -2.43 24.62
CA GLY A 390 -29.92 -1.22 24.28
C GLY A 390 -30.95 -1.45 23.16
N PRO A 391 -31.95 -0.55 23.00
CA PRO A 391 -32.93 -0.66 21.93
C PRO A 391 -32.21 -0.65 20.58
N THR A 392 -32.33 -1.78 19.90
CA THR A 392 -31.68 -2.07 18.62
C THR A 392 -32.15 -1.08 17.56
N ARG A 393 -31.30 -0.12 17.16
CA ARG A 393 -31.25 0.47 15.80
C ARG A 393 -30.22 1.59 15.58
N GLY A 394 -29.63 2.18 16.62
CA GLY A 394 -28.58 3.20 16.46
C GLY A 394 -27.21 2.66 16.87
N GLY A 395 -26.51 1.96 15.98
CA GLY A 395 -25.10 1.62 16.23
C GLY A 395 -24.23 2.88 16.33
N ILE A 396 -22.99 2.73 16.80
CA ILE A 396 -22.04 3.85 16.77
C ILE A 396 -21.78 4.25 15.30
N THR A 397 -22.30 5.41 14.89
CA THR A 397 -22.21 5.89 13.50
C THR A 397 -20.90 6.62 13.22
N SER A 398 -20.26 7.18 14.25
CA SER A 398 -18.98 7.87 14.14
C SER A 398 -18.21 7.78 15.46
N ILE A 399 -16.89 7.57 15.35
CA ILE A 399 -15.96 7.69 16.48
C ILE A 399 -14.82 8.61 16.02
N ALA A 400 -14.66 9.72 16.73
CA ALA A 400 -13.56 10.63 16.56
C ALA A 400 -12.46 10.37 17.60
N PHE A 401 -11.21 10.46 17.18
CA PHE A 401 -10.05 10.24 18.02
C PHE A 401 -9.17 11.47 18.06
N ASP A 402 -8.67 11.84 19.24
CA ASP A 402 -7.69 12.91 19.42
C ASP A 402 -6.39 12.33 19.94
N PHE A 403 -5.35 12.33 19.12
CA PHE A 403 -4.03 11.82 19.48
C PHE A 403 -3.09 12.89 20.06
N GLY A 404 -3.59 14.10 20.30
CA GLY A 404 -2.81 15.29 20.73
C GLY A 404 -2.85 16.45 19.73
N TRP A 405 -3.48 16.24 18.57
CA TRP A 405 -3.58 17.22 17.48
C TRP A 405 -5.03 17.54 17.09
N GLY A 406 -5.97 17.29 18.00
CA GLY A 406 -7.40 17.52 17.81
C GLY A 406 -8.13 16.26 17.36
N TYR A 407 -9.45 16.27 17.56
CA TYR A 407 -10.33 15.18 17.15
C TYR A 407 -10.39 15.05 15.63
N GLN A 408 -10.15 13.84 15.15
CA GLN A 408 -10.30 13.45 13.76
C GLN A 408 -11.26 12.28 13.70
N ASP A 409 -12.25 12.37 12.82
CA ASP A 409 -13.10 11.23 12.51
C ASP A 409 -12.21 10.18 11.84
N LEU A 410 -12.22 8.97 12.40
CA LEU A 410 -11.59 7.87 11.68
C LEU A 410 -12.55 7.41 10.62
N ASP A 411 -12.05 7.29 9.40
CA ASP A 411 -12.85 6.75 8.34
C ASP A 411 -13.14 5.28 8.63
N TYR A 412 -14.43 5.01 8.77
CA TYR A 412 -14.90 3.69 9.11
C TYR A 412 -14.57 2.75 7.97
N THR A 413 -13.64 1.83 8.22
CA THR A 413 -13.28 0.81 7.25
C THR A 413 -14.23 -0.36 7.46
N TYR A 414 -14.64 -1.02 6.37
CA TYR A 414 -15.51 -2.19 6.43
C TYR A 414 -15.10 -3.15 7.57
N GLY A 415 -16.02 -3.43 8.51
CA GLY A 415 -15.73 -4.21 9.73
C GLY A 415 -15.69 -3.37 11.02
N ARG A 416 -14.88 -3.74 12.01
CA ARG A 416 -14.68 -3.00 13.27
C ARG A 416 -13.33 -2.29 13.34
N ILE A 417 -12.84 -1.85 12.18
CA ILE A 417 -11.50 -1.28 12.01
C ILE A 417 -11.65 0.09 11.41
N ALA A 418 -10.98 1.05 12.01
CA ALA A 418 -10.90 2.41 11.53
C ALA A 418 -9.43 2.78 11.42
N SER A 419 -9.09 3.57 10.41
CA SER A 419 -7.70 3.93 10.15
C SER A 419 -7.59 5.40 9.77
N LEU A 420 -6.49 6.01 10.20
CA LEU A 420 -6.13 7.36 9.90
C LEU A 420 -4.73 7.36 9.30
N GLU A 421 -4.70 7.54 7.99
CA GLU A 421 -3.50 7.93 7.28
C GLU A 421 -3.28 9.42 7.49
N LEU A 422 -2.07 9.82 7.89
CA LEU A 422 -1.72 11.20 8.17
C LEU A 422 -1.11 11.82 6.90
N PRO A 423 -1.79 12.78 6.24
CA PRO A 423 -1.28 13.40 5.00
C PRO A 423 0.06 14.11 5.19
N ARG A 424 0.37 14.48 6.44
CA ARG A 424 1.69 14.93 6.87
C ARG A 424 2.10 14.08 8.05
N ARG A 425 3.25 13.43 7.93
CA ARG A 425 3.86 12.66 9.01
C ARG A 425 3.91 13.50 10.28
N ARG A 426 3.45 12.93 11.39
CA ARG A 426 3.50 13.57 12.71
C ARG A 426 4.69 13.06 13.48
N ARG A 427 5.26 13.85 14.36
CA ARG A 427 6.31 13.30 15.22
C ARG A 427 5.67 12.49 16.34
N VAL A 428 6.35 11.47 16.83
CA VAL A 428 5.83 10.66 17.95
C VAL A 428 5.68 11.46 19.25
N ASP A 429 6.45 12.54 19.43
CA ASP A 429 6.29 13.47 20.56
C ASP A 429 5.06 14.37 20.45
N ASP A 430 4.41 14.43 19.29
CA ASP A 430 3.09 15.05 19.13
C ASP A 430 1.96 14.13 19.63
N PHE A 431 2.23 12.82 19.76
CA PHE A 431 1.28 11.84 20.29
C PHE A 431 1.22 11.94 21.82
N LYS A 432 0.47 12.91 22.33
CA LYS A 432 0.44 13.25 23.77
C LYS A 432 -0.81 12.76 24.50
N ARG A 433 -1.85 12.43 23.76
CA ARG A 433 -3.21 12.23 24.30
C ARG A 433 -3.89 11.09 23.55
N LEU A 434 -4.86 10.45 24.19
CA LEU A 434 -5.91 9.71 23.48
C LEU A 434 -7.26 10.24 23.97
N GLY A 435 -7.94 10.97 23.10
CA GLY A 435 -9.35 11.32 23.25
C GLY A 435 -10.20 10.41 22.36
N ILE A 436 -11.35 9.99 22.86
CA ILE A 436 -12.35 9.24 22.10
C ILE A 436 -13.67 9.98 22.26
N ARG A 437 -14.32 10.28 21.15
CA ARG A 437 -15.60 10.98 21.10
C ARG A 437 -16.55 10.27 20.15
N PHE A 438 -17.79 10.07 20.57
CA PHE A 438 -18.86 9.61 19.70
C PHE A 438 -20.19 10.27 20.11
N ALA A 439 -21.14 10.29 19.18
CA ALA A 439 -22.47 10.85 19.40
C ALA A 439 -23.19 10.15 20.56
N ASP A 440 -23.91 10.88 21.41
CA ASP A 440 -24.61 10.28 22.54
C ASP A 440 -25.79 9.43 22.05
N PHE A 441 -25.74 8.13 22.36
CA PHE A 441 -26.77 7.16 21.98
C PHE A 441 -27.78 6.91 23.11
N GLY A 442 -27.81 7.76 24.14
CA GLY A 442 -28.72 7.65 25.28
C GLY A 442 -28.21 6.70 26.37
N ASN A 443 -29.13 5.99 27.03
CA ASN A 443 -28.82 5.07 28.13
C ASN A 443 -28.36 3.70 27.62
N ILE A 444 -27.22 3.67 26.91
CA ILE A 444 -26.62 2.42 26.44
C ILE A 444 -25.51 2.00 27.39
N GLN A 445 -25.58 0.75 27.85
CA GLN A 445 -24.47 0.08 28.53
C GLN A 445 -23.66 -0.70 27.50
N PHE A 446 -22.35 -0.50 27.53
CA PHE A 446 -21.42 -1.21 26.66
C PHE A 446 -20.06 -1.34 27.35
N ASN A 447 -19.33 -2.37 26.95
CA ASN A 447 -17.88 -2.50 27.15
C ASN A 447 -17.23 -2.39 25.76
N ILE A 448 -16.19 -1.59 25.63
CA ILE A 448 -15.46 -1.43 24.38
C ILE A 448 -13.97 -1.58 24.63
N ARG A 449 -13.35 -2.43 23.82
CA ARG A 449 -11.91 -2.60 23.71
C ARG A 449 -11.45 -1.85 22.45
N PHE A 450 -10.43 -1.02 22.59
CA PHE A 450 -9.71 -0.41 21.47
C PHE A 450 -8.30 -0.98 21.38
N ASP A 451 -8.00 -1.63 20.26
CA ASP A 451 -6.68 -2.09 19.87
C ASP A 451 -6.08 -1.07 18.90
N ILE A 452 -5.19 -0.22 19.43
CA ILE A 452 -4.59 0.88 18.67
C ILE A 452 -3.21 0.45 18.19
N LYS A 453 -2.89 0.75 16.94
CA LYS A 453 -1.59 0.50 16.32
C LYS A 453 -1.05 1.79 15.72
N VAL A 454 0.24 2.04 15.91
CA VAL A 454 0.97 3.17 15.33
C VAL A 454 1.99 2.61 14.37
N ASN A 455 1.87 2.93 13.09
CA ASN A 455 2.71 2.39 12.02
C ASN A 455 2.72 0.85 11.95
N GLY A 456 1.67 0.19 12.46
CA GLY A 456 1.56 -1.26 12.59
C GLY A 456 1.98 -1.81 13.96
N TYR A 457 2.72 -1.05 14.77
CA TYR A 457 3.15 -1.47 16.10
C TYR A 457 2.00 -1.32 17.11
N PRO A 458 1.65 -2.38 17.87
CA PRO A 458 0.52 -2.33 18.79
C PRO A 458 0.82 -1.48 20.02
N LEU A 459 -0.17 -0.68 20.43
CA LEU A 459 -0.24 -0.03 21.73
C LEU A 459 -0.98 -0.93 22.72
N PRO A 460 -0.81 -0.71 24.05
CA PRO A 460 -1.66 -1.36 25.04
C PRO A 460 -3.14 -1.10 24.73
N SER A 461 -3.94 -2.16 24.71
CA SER A 461 -5.38 -2.06 24.47
C SER A 461 -6.04 -1.20 25.55
N VAL A 462 -7.01 -0.39 25.13
CA VAL A 462 -7.79 0.46 26.03
C VAL A 462 -9.16 -0.19 26.23
N PHE A 463 -9.48 -0.53 27.47
CA PHE A 463 -10.78 -1.07 27.86
C PHE A 463 -11.58 0.02 28.53
N LEU A 464 -12.72 0.38 27.94
CA LEU A 464 -13.63 1.39 28.48
C LEU A 464 -15.02 0.80 28.60
N ASN A 465 -15.76 1.26 29.58
CA ASN A 465 -17.19 1.03 29.69
C ASN A 465 -17.94 2.37 29.56
N HIS A 466 -19.27 2.31 29.46
CA HIS A 466 -20.11 3.49 29.32
C HIS A 466 -19.97 4.55 30.42
N GLU A 467 -19.55 4.18 31.65
CA GLU A 467 -19.37 5.08 32.79
C GLU A 467 -18.06 5.87 32.70
N ASP A 468 -17.07 5.38 31.94
CA ASP A 468 -15.80 6.09 31.71
C ASP A 468 -16.00 7.37 30.88
N PHE A 469 -17.09 7.45 30.10
CA PHE A 469 -17.37 8.57 29.23
C PHE A 469 -18.14 9.68 29.94
N ARG A 470 -17.69 10.92 29.75
CA ARG A 470 -18.38 12.13 30.20
C ARG A 470 -19.23 12.70 29.09
N GLN A 471 -20.49 13.01 29.40
CA GLN A 471 -21.39 13.72 28.49
C GLN A 471 -20.92 15.17 28.33
N ARG A 472 -20.76 15.62 27.08
CA ARG A 472 -20.41 16.98 26.69
C ARG A 472 -21.29 17.40 25.52
N GLY A 473 -22.42 18.04 25.82
CA GLY A 473 -23.45 18.35 24.83
C GLY A 473 -24.06 17.07 24.25
N GLU A 474 -24.13 16.96 22.94
CA GLU A 474 -24.65 15.79 22.22
C GLU A 474 -23.63 14.65 22.08
N ASN A 475 -22.46 14.77 22.70
CA ASN A 475 -21.38 13.79 22.56
C ASN A 475 -21.00 13.18 23.90
N ARG A 476 -20.55 11.93 23.86
CA ARG A 476 -19.80 11.29 24.95
C ARG A 476 -18.32 11.38 24.64
N THR A 477 -17.54 11.80 25.63
CA THR A 477 -16.10 12.01 25.51
C THR A 477 -15.35 11.29 26.61
N TRP A 478 -14.30 10.58 26.23
CA TRP A 478 -13.30 10.05 27.13
C TRP A 478 -11.94 10.61 26.72
N GLU A 479 -11.12 11.01 27.69
CA GLU A 479 -9.83 11.63 27.44
C GLU A 479 -8.80 11.08 28.42
N ARG A 480 -7.65 10.67 27.90
CA ARG A 480 -6.48 10.29 28.69
C ARG A 480 -5.29 11.15 28.23
N ASN A 481 -4.80 12.01 29.13
CA ASN A 481 -3.70 12.95 28.88
C ASN A 481 -2.32 12.29 28.77
N SER A 482 -2.27 10.96 28.87
CA SER A 482 -1.09 10.15 28.63
C SER A 482 -1.57 8.72 28.41
N LEU A 483 -1.30 8.13 27.25
CA LEU A 483 -1.53 6.70 27.01
C LEU A 483 -0.79 5.77 28.00
N LEU A 484 0.10 6.34 28.81
CA LEU A 484 1.23 5.69 29.48
C LEU A 484 1.07 5.65 31.00
N ALA A 485 0.08 6.37 31.56
CA ALA A 485 -0.25 6.28 32.99
C ALA A 485 -1.16 5.07 33.22
N GLY A 486 -0.60 3.86 33.01
CA GLY A 486 -1.22 2.59 33.38
C GLY A 486 -1.06 2.34 34.87
#